data_AF-A0A851IPM4-F1
#
_entry.id   AF-A0A851IPM4-F1
#
_cell.length_a   1.000
_cell.length_b   1.000
_cell.length_c   1.000
_cell.angle_alpha   90.00
_cell.angle_beta   90.00
_cell.angle_gamma   90.00
#
_symmetry.space_group_name_H-M   'P 1'
#
loop_
_entity.id
_entity.type
_entity.pdbx_description
1 polymer ?
#
loop_
_entity_poly.entity_id
_entity_poly.type
_entity_poly.pdbx_seq_one_letter_code
_entity_poly.pdbx_strand_id
1 'polypeptide(L)'
;MKKILILFLLTASLGFSANYKVEVKPNVKIQQSEIEKNNLEIEKVFLENIKRDTLEGIKEVDNQIAEQKDELGARFFGEILKEYMRNVEYRIKEINYNSNSSADLKFVLKAPKLNFNSLLGAEDQEKINKTFEQKTGKSIEYLSNVSGEDFQKKWMPTLIDIISKTVSDKIKDIKEFDEKEGTVEATKINGKWNIIMNNLK
;
A
#
# COMPACT_ATOMS: atom_id res chain seq x y z
N MET A 1 37.70 -36.01 -12.14
CA MET A 1 36.41 -36.28 -12.80
C MET A 1 35.30 -35.63 -11.98
N LYS A 2 34.59 -34.65 -12.57
CA LYS A 2 33.48 -33.93 -11.95
C LYS A 2 32.29 -34.90 -11.79
N LYS A 3 31.82 -35.13 -10.56
CA LYS A 3 30.51 -35.75 -10.32
C LYS A 3 29.53 -34.61 -10.09
N ILE A 4 28.76 -34.29 -11.11
CA ILE A 4 27.60 -33.38 -11.03
C ILE A 4 26.56 -34.14 -10.21
N LEU A 5 26.43 -33.80 -8.92
CA LEU A 5 25.27 -34.21 -8.14
C LEU A 5 24.11 -33.35 -8.60
N ILE A 6 23.25 -33.93 -9.45
CA ILE A 6 21.95 -33.37 -9.78
C ILE A 6 21.12 -33.48 -8.49
N LEU A 7 21.03 -32.37 -7.75
CA LEU A 7 20.12 -32.24 -6.63
C LEU A 7 18.70 -32.27 -7.20
N PHE A 8 17.90 -33.24 -6.78
CA PHE A 8 16.49 -33.34 -7.13
C PHE A 8 15.79 -32.04 -6.73
N LEU A 9 15.45 -31.21 -7.73
CA LEU A 9 14.39 -30.21 -7.63
C LEU A 9 13.11 -30.99 -7.38
N LEU A 10 12.66 -31.02 -6.13
CA LEU A 10 11.31 -31.44 -5.78
C LEU A 10 10.34 -30.40 -6.38
N THR A 11 10.03 -30.53 -7.67
CA THR A 11 8.77 -30.01 -8.22
C THR A 11 7.65 -30.94 -7.77
N ALA A 12 7.44 -31.04 -6.46
CA ALA A 12 6.21 -31.58 -5.92
C ALA A 12 5.17 -30.45 -5.98
N SER A 13 4.61 -30.24 -7.16
CA SER A 13 3.32 -29.56 -7.32
C SER A 13 2.24 -30.48 -6.75
N LEU A 14 2.09 -30.49 -5.42
CA LEU A 14 1.08 -31.29 -4.73
C LEU A 14 0.46 -30.44 -3.61
N GLY A 15 -0.70 -29.85 -3.91
CA GLY A 15 -1.70 -29.47 -2.89
C GLY A 15 -1.65 -28.07 -2.27
N PHE A 16 -0.78 -27.16 -2.70
CA PHE A 16 -0.72 -25.79 -2.14
C PHE A 16 -1.25 -24.75 -3.11
N SER A 17 -2.33 -24.04 -2.72
CA SER A 17 -2.76 -22.80 -3.39
C SER A 17 -2.01 -21.57 -2.87
N ALA A 18 -0.79 -21.75 -2.36
CA ALA A 18 0.08 -20.62 -2.02
C ALA A 18 0.66 -20.07 -3.33
N ASN A 19 0.34 -18.82 -3.65
CA ASN A 19 0.80 -18.13 -4.87
C ASN A 19 2.27 -17.66 -4.77
N TYR A 20 3.08 -18.25 -3.89
CA TYR A 20 4.46 -17.88 -3.62
C TYR A 20 5.37 -19.11 -3.55
N LYS A 21 6.66 -18.90 -3.83
CA LYS A 21 7.69 -19.93 -3.80
C LYS A 21 8.15 -20.20 -2.36
N VAL A 22 8.53 -21.44 -2.08
CA VAL A 22 9.11 -21.82 -0.78
C VAL A 22 10.41 -22.55 -1.04
N GLU A 23 11.51 -22.09 -0.44
CA GLU A 23 12.80 -22.78 -0.48
C GLU A 23 13.30 -23.09 0.93
N VAL A 24 14.03 -24.19 1.05
CA VAL A 24 14.67 -24.63 2.29
C VAL A 24 16.14 -24.84 2.01
N LYS A 25 17.03 -24.17 2.76
CA LYS A 25 18.47 -24.33 2.57
C LYS A 25 18.91 -25.78 2.83
N PRO A 26 19.91 -26.33 2.09
CA PRO A 26 20.25 -27.76 2.12
C PRO A 26 20.53 -28.39 3.50
N ASN A 27 20.98 -27.60 4.48
CA ASN A 27 21.32 -28.09 5.82
C ASN A 27 20.19 -27.91 6.86
N VAL A 28 19.04 -27.39 6.44
CA VAL A 28 17.90 -27.13 7.31
C VAL A 28 17.04 -28.39 7.40
N LYS A 29 16.92 -28.95 8.61
CA LYS A 29 16.03 -30.08 8.89
C LYS A 29 14.68 -29.57 9.38
N ILE A 30 13.71 -29.51 8.49
CA ILE A 30 12.33 -29.11 8.79
C ILE A 30 11.37 -30.05 8.07
N GLN A 31 10.31 -30.47 8.76
CA GLN A 31 9.30 -31.35 8.16
C GLN A 31 8.34 -30.54 7.28
N GLN A 32 7.80 -31.17 6.25
CA GLN A 32 6.85 -30.53 5.34
C GLN A 32 5.62 -29.98 6.09
N SER A 33 5.04 -30.75 7.01
CA SER A 33 3.93 -30.31 7.86
C SER A 33 4.27 -29.10 8.74
N GLU A 34 5.54 -28.97 9.14
CA GLU A 34 6.02 -27.81 9.90
C GLU A 34 6.20 -26.58 9.00
N ILE A 35 6.70 -26.76 7.77
CA ILE A 35 6.77 -25.68 6.75
C ILE A 35 5.37 -25.09 6.51
N GLU A 36 4.36 -25.94 6.34
CA GLU A 36 2.99 -25.51 6.05
C GLU A 36 2.41 -24.65 7.17
N LYS A 37 2.56 -25.11 8.41
CA LYS A 37 2.13 -24.35 9.59
C LYS A 37 2.90 -23.04 9.72
N ASN A 38 4.22 -23.08 9.54
CA ASN A 38 5.07 -21.91 9.65
C ASN A 38 4.75 -20.87 8.56
N ASN A 39 4.50 -21.29 7.32
CA ASN A 39 4.13 -20.41 6.21
C ASN A 39 2.85 -19.62 6.49
N LEU A 40 1.80 -20.31 6.99
CA LEU A 40 0.54 -19.65 7.37
C LEU A 40 0.74 -18.62 8.50
N GLU A 41 1.60 -18.95 9.47
CA GLU A 41 1.91 -18.04 10.58
C GLU A 41 2.72 -16.82 10.10
N ILE A 42 3.73 -17.04 9.26
CA ILE A 42 4.55 -15.98 8.65
C ILE A 42 3.68 -15.05 7.80
N GLU A 43 2.80 -15.59 6.95
CA GLU A 43 1.86 -14.82 6.14
C GLU A 43 0.96 -13.94 7.01
N LYS A 44 0.36 -14.53 8.04
CA LYS A 44 -0.51 -13.81 8.97
C LYS A 44 0.23 -12.66 9.65
N VAL A 45 1.41 -12.93 10.21
CA VAL A 45 2.23 -11.91 10.90
C VAL A 45 2.67 -10.81 9.94
N PHE A 46 3.02 -11.16 8.69
CA PHE A 46 3.38 -10.19 7.67
C PHE A 46 2.21 -9.24 7.37
N LEU A 47 1.03 -9.79 7.11
CA LEU A 47 -0.18 -9.00 6.82
C LEU A 47 -0.62 -8.14 8.00
N GLU A 48 -0.53 -8.67 9.23
CA GLU A 48 -0.82 -7.92 10.45
C GLU A 48 0.14 -6.74 10.66
N ASN A 49 1.44 -6.94 10.39
CA ASN A 49 2.44 -5.87 10.41
C ASN A 49 2.14 -4.79 9.37
N ILE A 50 1.88 -5.18 8.10
CA ILE A 50 1.51 -4.23 7.04
C ILE A 50 0.29 -3.41 7.44
N LYS A 51 -0.76 -4.06 7.95
CA LYS A 51 -1.98 -3.37 8.39
C LYS A 51 -1.68 -2.38 9.53
N ARG A 52 -0.87 -2.77 10.51
CA ARG A 52 -0.48 -1.89 11.62
C ARG A 52 0.31 -0.69 11.11
N ASP A 53 1.34 -0.92 10.29
CA ASP A 53 2.20 0.14 9.76
C ASP A 53 1.41 1.13 8.89
N THR A 54 0.47 0.65 8.06
CA THR A 54 -0.45 1.53 7.30
C THR A 54 -1.35 2.35 8.23
N LEU A 55 -1.89 1.76 9.30
CA LEU A 55 -2.74 2.50 10.26
C LEU A 55 -1.93 3.52 11.07
N GLU A 56 -0.71 3.20 11.46
CA GLU A 56 0.20 4.11 12.15
C GLU A 56 0.58 5.28 11.24
N GLY A 57 0.92 5.01 9.97
CA GLY A 57 1.17 6.06 8.99
C GLY A 57 -0.04 6.95 8.73
N ILE A 58 -1.25 6.39 8.67
CA ILE A 58 -2.49 7.18 8.56
C ILE A 58 -2.68 8.11 9.78
N LYS A 59 -2.47 7.59 11.00
CA LYS A 59 -2.56 8.39 12.23
C LYS A 59 -1.53 9.51 12.26
N GLU A 60 -0.33 9.23 11.80
CA GLU A 60 0.73 10.23 11.70
C GLU A 60 0.34 11.36 10.74
N VAL A 61 -0.27 11.04 9.59
CA VAL A 61 -0.82 12.04 8.69
C VAL A 61 -1.92 12.87 9.38
N ASP A 62 -2.83 12.24 10.12
CA ASP A 62 -3.88 12.95 10.86
C ASP A 62 -3.30 13.92 11.91
N ASN A 63 -2.27 13.49 12.65
CA ASN A 63 -1.57 14.33 13.62
C ASN A 63 -0.90 15.53 12.93
N GLN A 64 -0.20 15.28 11.82
CA GLN A 64 0.45 16.35 11.06
C GLN A 64 -0.57 17.37 10.55
N ILE A 65 -1.74 16.94 10.04
CA ILE A 65 -2.80 17.86 9.62
C ILE A 65 -3.26 18.73 10.80
N ALA A 66 -3.49 18.14 11.98
CA ALA A 66 -3.97 18.85 13.16
C ALA A 66 -3.00 19.92 13.68
N GLU A 67 -1.70 19.76 13.42
CA GLU A 67 -0.65 20.71 13.81
C GLU A 67 -0.45 21.86 12.81
N GLN A 68 -1.01 21.78 11.60
CA GLN A 68 -0.81 22.78 10.55
C GLN A 68 -1.67 24.03 10.73
N LYS A 69 -1.08 25.20 10.43
CA LYS A 69 -1.80 26.48 10.40
C LYS A 69 -2.67 26.65 9.16
N ASP A 70 -2.25 26.11 8.01
CA ASP A 70 -3.06 26.02 6.80
C ASP A 70 -3.76 24.66 6.74
N GLU A 71 -4.89 24.60 7.45
CA GLU A 71 -5.66 23.38 7.63
C GLU A 71 -6.24 22.86 6.30
N LEU A 72 -6.52 23.74 5.34
CA LEU A 72 -7.26 23.35 4.14
C LEU A 72 -6.36 22.62 3.13
N GLY A 73 -5.17 23.16 2.85
CA GLY A 73 -4.17 22.50 2.02
C GLY A 73 -3.66 21.20 2.64
N ALA A 74 -3.38 21.21 3.95
CA ALA A 74 -2.96 20.02 4.68
C ALA A 74 -4.00 18.91 4.63
N ARG A 75 -5.29 19.23 4.84
CA ARG A 75 -6.39 18.26 4.70
C ARG A 75 -6.48 17.67 3.30
N PHE A 76 -6.38 18.51 2.26
CA PHE A 76 -6.42 18.06 0.86
C PHE A 76 -5.35 16.99 0.58
N PHE A 77 -4.08 17.32 0.81
CA PHE A 77 -2.98 16.39 0.53
C PHE A 77 -2.98 15.19 1.49
N GLY A 78 -3.34 15.41 2.75
CA GLY A 78 -3.41 14.37 3.76
C GLY A 78 -4.46 13.29 3.44
N GLU A 79 -5.67 13.67 3.00
CA GLU A 79 -6.68 12.69 2.59
C GLU A 79 -6.24 11.89 1.35
N ILE A 80 -5.62 12.56 0.38
CA ILE A 80 -5.06 11.91 -0.82
C ILE A 80 -3.98 10.89 -0.44
N LEU A 81 -3.06 11.28 0.44
CA LEU A 81 -1.99 10.40 0.91
C LEU A 81 -2.55 9.21 1.69
N LYS A 82 -3.52 9.43 2.59
CA LYS A 82 -4.18 8.34 3.31
C LYS A 82 -4.85 7.36 2.35
N GLU A 83 -5.52 7.85 1.31
CA GLU A 83 -6.14 6.98 0.32
C GLU A 83 -5.10 6.21 -0.50
N TYR A 84 -4.02 6.87 -0.91
CA TYR A 84 -2.90 6.20 -1.58
C TYR A 84 -2.33 5.06 -0.74
N MET A 85 -2.06 5.30 0.55
CA MET A 85 -1.53 4.29 1.47
C MET A 85 -2.45 3.07 1.61
N ARG A 86 -3.77 3.26 1.59
CA ARG A 86 -4.76 2.16 1.65
C ARG A 86 -4.77 1.30 0.40
N ASN A 87 -4.36 1.87 -0.74
CA ASN A 87 -4.35 1.19 -2.04
C ASN A 87 -2.96 0.63 -2.42
N VAL A 88 -1.98 0.69 -1.51
CA VAL A 88 -0.72 -0.07 -1.68
C VAL A 88 -0.97 -1.53 -1.30
N GLU A 89 -0.72 -2.42 -2.25
CA GLU A 89 -0.84 -3.86 -2.03
C GLU A 89 0.51 -4.50 -1.75
N TYR A 90 0.51 -5.56 -0.94
CA TYR A 90 1.70 -6.35 -0.65
C TYR A 90 1.45 -7.81 -1.01
N ARG A 91 2.40 -8.42 -1.71
CA ARG A 91 2.32 -9.83 -2.12
C ARG A 91 3.63 -10.54 -1.80
N ILE A 92 3.54 -11.60 -1.01
CA ILE A 92 4.66 -12.52 -0.79
C ILE A 92 5.03 -13.19 -2.12
N LYS A 93 6.31 -13.22 -2.43
CA LYS A 93 6.88 -13.88 -3.61
C LYS A 93 7.60 -15.17 -3.24
N GLU A 94 8.34 -15.14 -2.14
CA GLU A 94 9.18 -16.25 -1.74
C GLU A 94 9.40 -16.27 -0.22
N ILE A 95 9.36 -17.46 0.38
CA ILE A 95 9.82 -17.72 1.76
C ILE A 95 11.04 -18.65 1.69
N ASN A 96 12.18 -18.17 2.17
CA ASN A 96 13.44 -18.91 2.14
C ASN A 96 13.86 -19.28 3.57
N TYR A 97 13.70 -20.55 3.94
CA TYR A 97 14.06 -21.03 5.27
C TYR A 97 15.58 -21.14 5.44
N ASN A 98 16.07 -20.38 6.42
CA ASN A 98 17.45 -20.36 6.86
C ASN A 98 17.71 -21.36 7.99
N SER A 99 16.68 -21.65 8.79
CA SER A 99 16.65 -22.67 9.84
C SER A 99 15.19 -23.08 10.13
N ASN A 100 14.95 -23.90 11.15
CA ASN A 100 13.60 -24.18 11.64
C ASN A 100 12.97 -23.01 12.41
N SER A 101 13.75 -21.95 12.68
CA SER A 101 13.35 -20.77 13.44
C SER A 101 13.66 -19.45 12.74
N SER A 102 14.13 -19.46 11.49
CA SER A 102 14.38 -18.24 10.71
C SER A 102 14.14 -18.44 9.22
N ALA A 103 13.59 -17.41 8.57
CA ALA A 103 13.33 -17.38 7.14
C ALA A 103 13.44 -15.96 6.58
N ASP A 104 13.87 -15.83 5.33
CA ASP A 104 13.82 -14.57 4.58
C ASP A 104 12.55 -14.54 3.74
N LEU A 105 11.77 -13.47 3.87
CA LEU A 105 10.55 -13.23 3.13
C LEU A 105 10.83 -12.20 2.03
N LYS A 106 10.74 -12.62 0.76
CA LYS A 106 10.70 -11.67 -0.36
C LYS A 106 9.26 -11.36 -0.71
N PHE A 107 8.97 -10.09 -0.93
CA PHE A 107 7.64 -9.62 -1.30
C PHE A 107 7.74 -8.53 -2.37
N VAL A 108 6.63 -8.29 -3.05
CA VAL A 108 6.44 -7.15 -3.95
C VAL A 108 5.42 -6.22 -3.29
N LEU A 109 5.76 -4.95 -3.21
CA LEU A 109 4.78 -3.88 -2.99
C LEU A 109 4.31 -3.36 -4.34
N LYS A 110 2.99 -3.21 -4.51
CA LYS A 110 2.36 -2.63 -5.69
C LYS A 110 1.70 -1.32 -5.26
N ALA A 111 2.23 -0.21 -5.73
CA ALA A 111 1.72 1.10 -5.41
C ALA A 111 1.05 1.71 -6.65
N PRO A 112 -0.15 2.33 -6.53
CA PRO A 112 -0.82 2.96 -7.67
C PRO A 112 0.07 4.02 -8.33
N LYS A 113 0.18 4.05 -9.67
CA LYS A 113 0.95 5.10 -10.35
C LYS A 113 0.20 6.42 -10.31
N LEU A 114 0.66 7.34 -9.47
CA LEU A 114 0.10 8.69 -9.40
C LEU A 114 0.81 9.63 -10.37
N ASN A 115 0.05 10.15 -11.33
CA ASN A 115 0.45 11.30 -12.11
C ASN A 115 -0.53 12.44 -11.90
N PHE A 116 -0.26 13.32 -10.93
CA PHE A 116 -1.14 14.45 -10.60
C PHE A 116 -1.41 15.39 -11.79
N ASN A 117 -0.51 15.45 -12.77
CA ASN A 117 -0.71 16.28 -13.98
C ASN A 117 -1.78 15.72 -14.91
N SER A 118 -2.06 14.41 -14.84
CA SER A 118 -3.03 13.73 -15.69
C SER A 118 -4.08 12.94 -14.90
N LEU A 119 -4.12 13.09 -13.58
CA LEU A 119 -4.99 12.31 -12.70
C LEU A 119 -6.47 12.66 -12.91
N LEU A 120 -6.73 13.93 -13.20
CA LEU A 120 -8.05 14.46 -13.51
C LEU A 120 -8.12 14.80 -15.00
N GLY A 121 -9.00 14.11 -15.72
CA GLY A 121 -9.28 14.36 -17.13
C GLY A 121 -10.42 15.35 -17.34
N ALA A 122 -10.80 15.56 -18.61
CA ALA A 122 -11.90 16.46 -18.97
C ALA A 122 -13.25 16.04 -18.34
N GLU A 123 -13.55 14.73 -18.32
CA GLU A 123 -14.77 14.21 -17.69
C GLU A 123 -14.79 14.46 -16.17
N ASP A 124 -13.63 14.36 -15.52
CA ASP A 124 -13.50 14.64 -14.08
C ASP A 124 -13.73 16.13 -13.82
N GLN A 125 -13.19 17.01 -14.67
CA GLN A 125 -13.44 18.46 -14.58
C GLN A 125 -14.91 18.80 -14.79
N GLU A 126 -15.59 18.20 -15.77
CA GLU A 126 -17.02 18.39 -15.99
C GLU A 126 -17.83 17.94 -14.77
N LYS A 127 -17.50 16.77 -14.20
CA LYS A 127 -18.11 16.25 -12.98
C LYS A 127 -17.91 17.18 -11.79
N ILE A 128 -16.69 17.71 -11.61
CA ILE A 128 -16.36 18.67 -10.55
C ILE A 128 -17.21 19.94 -10.73
N ASN A 129 -17.25 20.51 -11.93
CA ASN A 129 -18.00 21.73 -12.23
C ASN A 129 -19.49 21.54 -11.94
N LYS A 130 -20.08 20.45 -12.44
CA LYS A 130 -21.49 20.11 -12.23
C LYS A 130 -21.80 19.91 -10.75
N THR A 131 -20.94 19.19 -10.02
CA THR A 131 -21.12 18.95 -8.59
C THR A 131 -21.03 20.25 -7.79
N PHE A 132 -20.09 21.12 -8.15
CA PHE A 132 -19.95 22.43 -7.52
C PHE A 132 -21.19 23.29 -7.73
N GLU A 133 -21.67 23.38 -8.98
CA GLU A 133 -22.87 24.15 -9.32
C GLU A 133 -24.11 23.61 -8.60
N GLN A 134 -24.28 22.29 -8.55
CA GLN A 134 -25.38 21.67 -7.81
C GLN A 134 -25.34 21.98 -6.31
N LYS A 135 -24.15 22.02 -5.70
CA LYS A 135 -23.99 22.30 -4.27
C LYS A 135 -24.13 23.78 -3.92
N THR A 136 -23.75 24.67 -4.82
CA THR A 136 -23.58 26.09 -4.51
C THR A 136 -24.54 27.02 -5.24
N GLY A 137 -25.20 26.53 -6.28
CA GLY A 137 -26.00 27.32 -7.21
C GLY A 137 -25.17 28.28 -8.08
N LYS A 138 -23.85 28.12 -8.15
CA LYS A 138 -22.93 28.97 -8.93
C LYS A 138 -21.99 28.12 -9.78
N SER A 139 -21.74 28.55 -11.01
CA SER A 139 -20.75 27.93 -11.88
C SER A 139 -19.33 28.23 -11.40
N ILE A 140 -18.35 27.45 -11.87
CA ILE A 140 -16.93 27.75 -11.64
C ILE A 140 -16.53 29.08 -12.30
N GLU A 141 -17.08 29.38 -13.47
CA GLU A 141 -16.82 30.65 -14.18
C GLU A 141 -17.23 31.87 -13.34
N TYR A 142 -18.31 31.77 -12.56
CA TYR A 142 -18.71 32.84 -11.63
C TYR A 142 -17.59 33.21 -10.64
N LEU A 143 -16.71 32.25 -10.28
CA LEU A 143 -15.62 32.46 -9.34
C LEU A 143 -14.51 33.36 -9.89
N SER A 144 -14.44 33.63 -11.20
CA SER A 144 -13.48 34.63 -11.73
C SER A 144 -13.86 36.06 -11.34
N ASN A 145 -15.12 36.29 -10.94
CA ASN A 145 -15.67 37.61 -10.64
C ASN A 145 -15.75 37.90 -9.13
N VAL A 146 -15.38 36.95 -8.28
CA VAL A 146 -15.40 37.14 -6.82
C VAL A 146 -14.04 37.63 -6.32
N SER A 147 -14.02 38.32 -5.18
CA SER A 147 -12.77 38.76 -4.57
C SER A 147 -11.91 37.55 -4.16
N GLY A 148 -10.58 37.71 -4.12
CA GLY A 148 -9.69 36.63 -3.67
C GLY A 148 -9.98 36.18 -2.24
N GLU A 149 -10.38 37.10 -1.36
CA GLU A 149 -10.77 36.80 0.02
C GLU A 149 -12.06 35.97 0.07
N ASP A 150 -13.10 36.37 -0.68
CA ASP A 150 -14.34 35.61 -0.76
C ASP A 150 -14.11 34.24 -1.40
N PHE A 151 -13.26 34.15 -2.42
CA PHE A 151 -12.83 32.89 -3.01
C PHE A 151 -12.25 31.96 -1.95
N GLN A 152 -11.24 32.41 -1.22
CA GLN A 152 -10.57 31.60 -0.21
C GLN A 152 -11.49 31.19 0.93
N LYS A 153 -12.31 32.11 1.46
CA LYS A 153 -13.14 31.84 2.65
C LYS A 153 -14.42 31.07 2.34
N LYS A 154 -15.06 31.35 1.20
CA LYS A 154 -16.41 30.85 0.90
C LYS A 154 -16.41 29.70 -0.10
N TRP A 155 -15.56 29.77 -1.13
CA TRP A 155 -15.66 28.90 -2.30
C TRP A 155 -14.61 27.80 -2.31
N MET A 156 -13.37 28.13 -1.94
CA MET A 156 -12.24 27.20 -1.90
C MET A 156 -12.50 25.95 -1.04
N PRO A 157 -13.12 26.03 0.16
CA PRO A 157 -13.33 24.83 0.96
C PRO A 157 -14.23 23.82 0.25
N THR A 158 -15.30 24.29 -0.40
CA THR A 158 -16.21 23.41 -1.16
C THR A 158 -15.53 22.83 -2.38
N LEU A 159 -14.69 23.60 -3.08
CA LEU A 159 -13.92 23.09 -4.21
C LEU A 159 -12.94 22.00 -3.79
N ILE A 160 -12.17 22.26 -2.74
CA ILE A 160 -11.20 21.31 -2.20
C ILE A 160 -11.89 20.01 -1.78
N ASP A 161 -13.05 20.07 -1.12
CA ASP A 161 -13.81 18.85 -0.78
C ASP A 161 -14.22 18.04 -2.01
N ILE A 162 -14.70 18.72 -3.07
CA ILE A 162 -15.12 18.06 -4.31
C ILE A 162 -13.92 17.46 -5.05
N ILE A 163 -12.83 18.21 -5.17
CA ILE A 163 -11.61 17.76 -5.85
C ILE A 163 -10.96 16.61 -5.07
N SER A 164 -10.80 16.74 -3.75
CA SER A 164 -10.30 15.67 -2.87
C SER A 164 -11.06 14.38 -3.08
N LYS A 165 -12.39 14.43 -3.04
CA LYS A 165 -13.23 13.25 -3.23
C LYS A 165 -13.02 12.64 -4.61
N THR A 166 -12.99 13.48 -5.65
CA THR A 166 -12.77 13.03 -7.03
C THR A 166 -11.41 12.35 -7.18
N VAL A 167 -10.35 12.96 -6.64
CA VAL A 167 -9.00 12.39 -6.64
C VAL A 167 -8.96 11.07 -5.87
N SER A 168 -9.51 11.01 -4.67
CA SER A 168 -9.54 9.77 -3.88
C SER A 168 -10.29 8.64 -4.57
N ASP A 169 -11.39 8.94 -5.26
CA ASP A 169 -12.11 7.93 -6.06
C ASP A 169 -11.25 7.47 -7.26
N LYS A 170 -10.56 8.39 -7.94
CA LYS A 170 -9.63 8.03 -9.02
C LYS A 170 -8.50 7.13 -8.54
N ILE A 171 -7.94 7.37 -7.35
CA ILE A 171 -6.87 6.55 -6.78
C ILE A 171 -7.29 5.08 -6.65
N LYS A 172 -8.53 4.83 -6.19
CA LYS A 172 -9.09 3.47 -6.06
C LYS A 172 -9.26 2.77 -7.41
N ASP A 173 -9.47 3.54 -8.47
CA ASP A 173 -9.73 3.03 -9.81
C ASP A 173 -8.46 2.81 -10.64
N ILE A 174 -7.29 3.31 -10.20
CA ILE A 174 -6.01 3.13 -10.90
C ILE A 174 -5.72 1.66 -11.15
N LYS A 175 -5.35 1.33 -12.40
CA LYS A 175 -4.97 -0.03 -12.83
C LYS A 175 -3.48 -0.19 -13.13
N GLU A 176 -2.76 0.93 -13.18
CA GLU A 176 -1.32 0.94 -13.39
C GLU A 176 -0.61 1.05 -12.06
N PHE A 177 0.35 0.16 -11.79
CA PHE A 177 1.06 0.11 -10.52
C PHE A 177 2.56 0.14 -10.74
N ASP A 178 3.27 0.84 -9.88
CA ASP A 178 4.71 0.67 -9.69
C ASP A 178 4.93 -0.52 -8.75
N GLU A 179 5.83 -1.41 -9.14
CA GLU A 179 6.20 -2.57 -8.33
C GLU A 179 7.61 -2.39 -7.79
N LYS A 180 7.79 -2.58 -6.48
CA LYS A 180 9.11 -2.63 -5.85
C LYS A 180 9.23 -3.91 -5.04
N GLU A 181 10.36 -4.59 -5.19
CA GLU A 181 10.68 -5.76 -4.37
C GLU A 181 11.25 -5.33 -3.02
N GLY A 182 10.87 -6.06 -1.99
CA GLY A 182 11.39 -5.91 -0.63
C GLY A 182 11.74 -7.27 -0.04
N THR A 183 12.60 -7.25 0.97
CA THR A 183 12.96 -8.43 1.76
C THR A 183 12.89 -8.10 3.24
N VAL A 184 12.31 -8.99 4.03
CA VAL A 184 12.28 -8.89 5.50
C VAL A 184 12.62 -10.24 6.12
N GLU A 185 13.15 -10.21 7.34
CA GLU A 185 13.47 -11.42 8.09
C GLU A 185 12.28 -11.81 8.98
N ALA A 186 11.93 -13.10 8.96
CA ALA A 186 11.03 -13.73 9.89
C ALA A 186 11.84 -14.59 10.88
N THR A 187 11.61 -14.42 12.18
CA THR A 187 12.29 -15.18 13.24
C THR A 187 11.30 -15.73 14.26
N LYS A 188 11.59 -16.93 14.77
CA LYS A 188 10.78 -17.59 15.78
C LYS A 188 11.29 -17.24 17.17
N ILE A 189 10.47 -16.53 17.94
CA ILE A 189 10.75 -16.14 19.33
C ILE A 189 9.71 -16.81 20.21
N ASN A 190 10.14 -17.59 21.19
CA ASN A 190 9.27 -18.33 22.10
C ASN A 190 8.22 -19.19 21.35
N GLY A 191 8.64 -19.82 20.26
CA GLY A 191 7.79 -20.70 19.46
C GLY A 191 6.81 -20.00 18.51
N LYS A 192 6.80 -18.66 18.43
CA LYS A 192 5.96 -17.87 17.53
C LYS A 192 6.80 -17.13 16.48
N TRP A 193 6.30 -17.04 15.26
CA TRP A 193 6.95 -16.25 14.20
C TRP A 193 6.72 -14.75 14.42
N ASN A 194 7.77 -13.97 14.16
CA ASN A 194 7.78 -12.52 14.26
C ASN A 194 8.51 -11.98 13.03
N ILE A 195 8.11 -10.82 12.54
CA ILE A 195 8.75 -10.12 11.41
C ILE A 195 9.12 -8.72 11.87
N ILE A 196 10.37 -8.33 11.58
CA ILE A 196 10.88 -6.99 11.87
C ILE A 196 10.92 -6.20 10.55
N MET A 197 10.03 -5.22 10.39
CA MET A 197 9.89 -4.43 9.15
C MET A 197 10.90 -3.28 9.05
N ASN A 198 11.69 -3.02 10.09
CA ASN A 198 12.58 -1.84 10.21
C ASN A 198 13.78 -1.85 9.23
N ASN A 199 13.95 -2.90 8.42
CA ASN A 199 15.09 -3.11 7.53
C ASN A 199 14.73 -3.05 6.04
N LEU A 200 13.66 -2.35 5.66
CA LEU A 200 13.37 -2.05 4.26
C LEU A 200 14.49 -1.15 3.69
N LYS A 201 15.54 -1.77 3.14
CA LYS A 201 16.58 -1.09 2.36
C LYS A 201 16.07 -0.70 0.97
#